data_AF-I0IKS9-F1
#
_entry.id   AF-I0IKS9-F1
#
_cell.length_a   1.000
_cell.length_b   1.000
_cell.length_c   1.000
_cell.angle_alpha   90.00
_cell.angle_beta   90.00
_cell.angle_gamma   90.00
#
_symmetry.space_group_name_H-M   'P 1'
#
loop_
_entity.id
_entity.type
_entity.pdbx_description
1 polymer ?
#
loop_
_entity_poly.entity_id
_entity_poly.type
_entity_poly.pdbx_seq_one_letter_code
_entity_poly.pdbx_strand_id
1 'polypeptide(L)'
;MKKIGLFLMMITIFVFHVDMAEAVSPVLIAPDGKYLGNLNDNPYDPNSVANPYGQYGSPYSPDSINNPYGVYGSPYSPQSPNNPYGQGPSVISPNTGGSFQNNPGK
;
A
#
# COMPACT_ATOMS: atom_id res chain seq x y z
N MET A 1 41.43 18.44 -31.30
CA MET A 1 39.99 18.81 -31.33
C MET A 1 39.02 17.62 -31.33
N LYS A 2 39.44 16.36 -31.55
CA LYS A 2 38.55 15.18 -31.54
C LYS A 2 38.35 14.51 -30.16
N LYS A 3 39.18 14.83 -29.16
CA LYS A 3 39.13 14.24 -27.80
C LYS A 3 38.13 14.94 -26.86
N ILE A 4 37.74 16.18 -27.15
CA ILE A 4 36.76 16.95 -26.36
C ILE A 4 35.34 16.39 -26.51
N GLY A 5 34.97 15.95 -27.73
CA GLY A 5 33.66 15.34 -27.99
C GLY A 5 33.51 13.94 -27.39
N LEU A 6 34.60 13.17 -27.33
CA LEU A 6 34.60 11.83 -26.71
C LEU A 6 34.45 11.90 -25.18
N PHE A 7 34.93 12.97 -24.53
CA PHE A 7 34.77 13.19 -23.09
C PHE A 7 33.33 13.63 -22.72
N LEU A 8 32.70 14.47 -23.55
CA LEU A 8 31.29 14.85 -23.38
C LEU A 8 30.32 13.68 -23.62
N MET A 9 30.66 12.77 -24.54
CA MET A 9 29.86 11.57 -24.82
C MET A 9 29.92 10.51 -23.69
N MET A 10 30.99 10.48 -22.89
CA MET A 10 31.10 9.62 -21.70
C MET A 10 30.30 10.15 -20.50
N ILE A 11 30.11 11.48 -20.41
CA ILE A 11 29.30 12.13 -19.37
C ILE A 11 27.80 11.89 -19.61
N THR A 12 27.35 11.78 -20.87
CA THR A 12 25.97 11.41 -21.18
C THR A 12 25.67 9.92 -21.01
N ILE A 13 26.68 9.04 -20.89
CA ILE A 13 26.49 7.59 -20.63
C ILE A 13 26.43 7.29 -19.12
N PHE A 14 26.83 8.23 -18.27
CA PHE A 14 26.34 8.34 -16.89
C PHE A 14 24.88 8.84 -16.87
N VAL A 15 24.03 8.29 -17.76
CA VAL A 15 22.59 8.31 -17.57
C VAL A 15 22.36 7.57 -16.26
N PHE A 16 22.11 8.34 -15.20
CA PHE A 16 21.60 7.87 -13.93
C PHE A 16 20.31 7.09 -14.19
N HIS A 17 20.42 5.79 -14.47
CA HIS A 17 19.34 4.86 -14.20
C HIS A 17 19.34 4.70 -12.68
N VAL A 18 18.57 5.57 -12.04
CA VAL A 18 18.13 5.31 -10.67
C VAL A 18 17.03 4.26 -10.83
N ASP A 19 17.39 2.99 -10.69
CA ASP A 19 16.40 1.95 -10.43
C ASP A 19 15.83 2.21 -9.03
N MET A 20 14.80 3.04 -8.95
CA MET A 20 14.06 3.27 -7.73
C MET A 20 13.31 1.97 -7.44
N ALA A 21 13.87 1.13 -6.59
CA ALA A 21 13.14 0.00 -6.03
C ALA A 21 11.97 0.56 -5.22
N GLU A 22 10.78 0.60 -5.82
CA GLU A 22 9.52 0.89 -5.12
C GLU A 22 9.33 -0.23 -4.09
N ALA A 23 9.47 0.11 -2.81
CA ALA A 23 9.17 -0.84 -1.74
C ALA A 23 7.67 -1.12 -1.77
N VAL A 24 7.29 -2.31 -2.26
CA VAL A 24 5.89 -2.72 -2.26
C VAL A 24 5.44 -2.91 -0.81
N SER A 25 4.37 -2.23 -0.40
CA SER A 25 3.79 -2.35 0.94
C SER A 25 2.78 -3.50 1.04
N PRO A 26 2.56 -4.08 2.23
CA PRO A 26 1.42 -4.95 2.49
C PRO A 26 0.09 -4.29 2.13
N VAL A 27 -0.91 -5.10 1.83
CA VAL A 27 -2.28 -4.64 1.52
C VAL A 27 -3.29 -5.20 2.51
N LEU A 28 -4.38 -4.47 2.72
CA LEU A 28 -5.52 -4.93 3.51
C LEU A 28 -6.61 -5.49 2.59
N ILE A 29 -7.09 -6.69 2.89
CA ILE A 29 -8.19 -7.34 2.19
C ILE A 29 -9.30 -7.69 3.19
N ALA A 30 -10.52 -7.26 2.95
CA ALA A 30 -11.67 -7.63 3.77
C ALA A 30 -12.04 -9.12 3.61
N PRO A 31 -12.84 -9.69 4.53
CA PRO A 31 -13.26 -11.09 4.46
C PRO A 31 -13.99 -11.49 3.16
N ASP A 32 -14.64 -10.52 2.49
CA ASP A 32 -15.31 -10.68 1.20
C ASP A 32 -14.36 -10.58 -0.01
N GLY A 33 -13.06 -10.41 0.23
CA GLY A 33 -12.04 -10.24 -0.81
C GLY A 33 -11.86 -8.79 -1.28
N LYS A 34 -12.58 -7.83 -0.72
CA LYS A 34 -12.45 -6.42 -1.13
C LYS A 34 -11.10 -5.84 -0.71
N TYR A 35 -10.44 -5.15 -1.65
CA TYR A 35 -9.24 -4.37 -1.37
C TYR A 35 -9.54 -3.11 -0.56
N LEU A 36 -8.79 -2.90 0.53
CA LEU A 36 -8.97 -1.82 1.50
C LEU A 36 -7.72 -0.94 1.65
N GLY A 37 -6.82 -0.95 0.67
CA GLY A 37 -5.66 -0.07 0.63
C GLY A 37 -4.34 -0.72 1.00
N ASN A 38 -3.28 0.06 0.77
CA ASN A 38 -1.91 -0.25 1.14
C ASN A 38 -1.70 0.08 2.62
N LEU A 39 -1.21 -0.88 3.39
CA LEU A 39 -0.77 -0.69 4.76
C LEU A 39 0.63 -0.06 4.75
N ASN A 40 0.66 1.24 4.49
CA ASN A 40 1.87 2.07 4.56
C ASN A 40 1.56 3.43 5.19
N ASP A 41 2.61 4.12 5.63
CA ASP A 41 2.50 5.40 6.34
C ASP A 41 2.67 6.62 5.41
N ASN A 42 2.66 6.44 4.09
CA ASN A 42 2.83 7.52 3.12
C ASN A 42 1.52 8.29 2.91
N PRO A 43 1.36 9.52 3.43
CA PRO A 43 0.09 10.26 3.31
C PRO A 43 -0.18 10.76 1.89
N TYR A 44 0.80 10.68 0.98
CA TYR A 44 0.67 11.10 -0.41
C TYR A 44 0.40 9.95 -1.37
N ASP A 45 0.52 8.68 -0.93
CA ASP A 45 0.11 7.54 -1.74
C ASP A 45 -1.43 7.52 -1.81
N PRO A 46 -2.04 7.58 -3.02
CA PRO A 46 -3.49 7.54 -3.18
C PRO A 46 -4.15 6.29 -2.58
N ASN A 47 -3.39 5.19 -2.49
CA ASN A 47 -3.85 3.90 -1.98
C ASN A 47 -3.54 3.70 -0.49
N SER A 48 -2.82 4.61 0.15
CA SER A 48 -2.41 4.45 1.54
C SER A 48 -3.57 4.60 2.53
N VAL A 49 -3.58 3.72 3.53
CA VAL A 49 -4.47 3.88 4.70
C VAL A 49 -4.07 5.05 5.60
N ALA A 50 -2.85 5.59 5.45
CA ALA A 50 -2.40 6.78 6.16
C ALA A 50 -2.74 8.09 5.43
N ASN A 51 -3.28 8.04 4.20
CA ASN A 51 -3.69 9.22 3.46
C ASN A 51 -5.08 9.71 3.94
N PRO A 52 -5.18 10.82 4.70
CA PRO A 52 -6.45 11.28 5.29
C PRO A 52 -7.43 11.85 4.27
N TYR A 53 -6.97 12.08 3.04
CA TYR A 53 -7.79 12.54 1.92
C TYR A 53 -8.04 11.42 0.89
N GLY A 54 -7.40 10.26 1.06
CA GLY A 54 -7.49 9.11 0.15
C GLY A 54 -8.69 8.22 0.46
N GLN A 55 -9.04 7.35 -0.50
CA GLN A 55 -10.18 6.44 -0.40
C GLN A 55 -10.08 5.48 0.79
N TYR A 56 -8.88 5.04 1.14
CA TYR A 56 -8.67 3.98 2.15
C TYR A 56 -8.24 4.50 3.53
N GLY A 57 -7.79 5.77 3.60
CA GLY A 57 -7.36 6.40 4.85
C GLY A 57 -8.26 7.53 5.34
N SER A 58 -9.15 8.08 4.50
CA SER A 58 -10.00 9.21 4.89
C SER A 58 -11.11 8.81 5.87
N PRO A 59 -11.38 9.58 6.93
CA PRO A 59 -12.48 9.27 7.86
C PRO A 59 -13.88 9.43 7.25
N TYR A 60 -13.98 9.96 6.03
CA TYR A 60 -15.25 10.18 5.33
C TYR A 60 -15.54 9.17 4.24
N SER A 61 -14.55 8.37 3.83
CA SER A 61 -14.74 7.38 2.77
C SER A 61 -15.45 6.13 3.29
N PRO A 62 -16.42 5.57 2.56
CA PRO A 62 -17.08 4.31 2.95
C PRO A 62 -16.13 3.11 2.97
N ASP A 63 -15.02 3.17 2.23
CA ASP A 63 -14.05 2.09 2.06
C ASP A 63 -12.84 2.20 3.00
N SER A 64 -12.81 3.24 3.84
CA SER A 64 -11.69 3.52 4.72
C SER A 64 -11.78 2.78 6.04
N ILE A 65 -10.65 2.25 6.49
CA ILE A 65 -10.49 1.68 7.82
C ILE A 65 -10.49 2.73 8.94
N ASN A 66 -10.36 4.00 8.58
CA ASN A 66 -10.37 5.13 9.50
C ASN A 66 -11.74 5.83 9.57
N ASN A 67 -12.76 5.34 8.85
CA ASN A 67 -14.12 5.87 8.96
C ASN A 67 -14.87 5.20 10.13
N PRO A 68 -15.10 5.91 11.26
CA PRO A 68 -15.72 5.32 12.45
C PRO A 68 -17.21 4.97 12.26
N TYR A 69 -17.82 5.46 11.19
CA TYR A 69 -19.21 5.17 10.82
C TYR A 69 -19.31 4.18 9.65
N GLY A 70 -18.18 3.82 9.04
CA GLY A 70 -18.10 2.91 7.89
C GLY A 70 -17.98 1.44 8.28
N VAL A 71 -18.28 0.56 7.33
CA VAL A 71 -18.21 -0.91 7.53
C VAL A 71 -16.79 -1.36 7.87
N TYR A 72 -15.76 -0.72 7.33
CA TYR A 72 -14.38 -1.16 7.50
C TYR A 72 -13.62 -0.42 8.61
N GLY A 73 -14.20 0.63 9.21
CA GLY A 73 -13.55 1.40 10.28
C GLY A 73 -14.33 1.51 11.58
N SER A 74 -15.64 1.22 11.58
CA SER A 74 -16.48 1.34 12.77
C SER A 74 -16.10 0.29 13.84
N PRO A 75 -16.01 0.66 15.12
CA PRO A 75 -15.73 -0.29 16.21
C PRO A 75 -16.85 -1.32 16.42
N TYR A 76 -18.02 -1.12 15.80
CA TYR A 76 -19.17 -2.02 15.91
C TYR A 76 -19.31 -2.97 14.71
N SER A 77 -18.51 -2.79 13.66
CA SER A 77 -18.59 -3.61 12.46
C SER A 77 -17.70 -4.85 12.57
N PRO A 78 -18.18 -6.06 12.21
CA PRO A 78 -17.36 -7.27 12.30
C PRO A 78 -16.21 -7.30 11.26
N GLN A 79 -16.28 -6.49 10.20
CA GLN A 79 -15.23 -6.36 9.18
C GLN A 79 -14.19 -5.28 9.52
N SER A 80 -14.37 -4.55 10.62
CA SER A 80 -13.44 -3.47 11.01
C SER A 80 -12.27 -4.02 11.83
N PRO A 81 -11.03 -3.56 11.57
CA PRO A 81 -9.89 -3.88 12.43
C PRO A 81 -10.03 -3.24 13.84
N ASN A 82 -10.92 -2.25 14.00
CA ASN A 82 -11.14 -1.54 15.26
C ASN A 82 -12.17 -2.23 16.16
N ASN A 83 -12.80 -3.33 15.71
CA ASN A 83 -13.74 -4.10 16.50
C ASN A 83 -13.03 -5.31 17.14
N PRO A 84 -12.87 -5.36 18.48
CA PRO A 84 -12.18 -6.47 19.16
C PRO A 84 -12.94 -7.80 19.10
N TYR A 85 -14.20 -7.80 18.66
CA TYR A 85 -15.03 -8.98 18.47
C TYR A 85 -15.24 -9.33 16.98
N GLY A 86 -14.67 -8.53 16.07
CA GLY A 86 -14.76 -8.71 14.63
C GLY A 86 -13.65 -9.60 14.09
N GLN A 87 -13.84 -10.10 12.87
CA GLN A 87 -12.77 -10.78 12.12
C GLN A 87 -11.75 -9.76 11.60
N GLY A 88 -12.22 -8.57 11.20
CA GLY A 88 -11.40 -7.56 10.58
C GLY A 88 -10.87 -7.96 9.19
N PRO A 89 -10.07 -7.10 8.56
CA PRO A 89 -9.37 -7.41 7.31
C PRO A 89 -8.09 -8.23 7.56
N SER A 90 -7.69 -8.99 6.54
CA SER A 90 -6.40 -9.71 6.50
C SER A 90 -5.31 -8.82 5.91
N VAL A 91 -4.10 -8.92 6.46
CA VAL A 91 -2.89 -8.30 5.92
C VAL A 91 -2.21 -9.27 4.95
N ILE A 92 -2.00 -8.83 3.70
CA ILE A 92 -1.27 -9.61 2.70
C ILE A 92 0.03 -8.88 2.37
N SER A 93 1.16 -9.47 2.76
CA SER A 93 2.48 -8.96 2.41
C SER A 93 2.78 -9.22 0.93
N PRO A 94 3.33 -8.25 0.19
CA PRO A 94 3.81 -8.47 -1.16
C PRO A 94 4.94 -9.47 -1.09
N ASN A 95 4.75 -10.56 -1.84
CA ASN A 95 5.62 -11.70 -1.78
C ASN A 95 6.97 -11.33 -2.43
N THR A 96 7.96 -10.98 -1.63
CA THR A 96 9.34 -10.77 -2.08
C THR A 96 10.00 -12.14 -2.29
N GLY A 97 9.54 -12.89 -3.29
CA GLY A 97 10.28 -14.02 -3.86
C GLY A 97 9.88 -15.47 -3.51
N GLY A 98 8.65 -15.77 -3.07
CA GLY A 98 8.24 -17.17 -2.85
C GLY A 98 6.75 -17.38 -2.67
N SER A 99 6.05 -17.73 -3.76
CA SER A 99 4.76 -18.44 -3.87
C SER A 99 3.69 -18.25 -2.77
N PHE A 100 2.50 -17.84 -3.21
CA PHE A 100 1.24 -17.84 -2.47
C PHE A 100 1.09 -19.01 -1.49
N GLN A 101 1.22 -18.75 -0.18
CA GLN A 101 0.66 -19.61 0.85
C GLN A 101 -0.52 -18.88 1.48
N ASN A 102 -1.71 -19.27 1.02
CA ASN A 102 -2.94 -19.05 1.75
C ASN A 102 -2.82 -19.83 3.06
N ASN A 103 -2.72 -19.14 4.20
CA ASN A 103 -2.77 -19.78 5.50
C ASN A 103 -4.15 -19.52 6.13
N PRO A 104 -5.11 -20.46 6.05
CA PRO A 104 -6.37 -20.33 6.75
C PRO A 104 -6.14 -20.77 8.21
N GLY A 105 -6.20 -19.82 9.13
CA GLY A 105 -6.30 -20.14 10.55
C GLY A 105 -5.75 -19.05 11.44
N LYS A 106 -6.62 -18.17 11.93
CA LYS A 106 -7.18 -18.27 13.28
C LYS A 106 -8.56 -17.60 13.30
#